data_AF-A0ABD0N320-F1
#
_entry.id   AF-A0ABD0N320-F1
#
_cell.length_a   1.000
_cell.length_b   1.000
_cell.length_c   1.000
_cell.angle_alpha   90.00
_cell.angle_beta   90.00
_cell.angle_gamma   90.00
#
_symmetry.space_group_name_H-M   'P 1'
#
loop_
_entity.id
_entity.type
_entity.pdbx_description
1 polymer ?
#
loop_
_entity_poly.entity_id
_entity_poly.type
_entity_poly.pdbx_seq_one_letter_code
_entity_poly.pdbx_strand_id
1 'polypeptide(L)' 'VNGKTGNLGNVVQIVRQKNKISVTSEKQFSKRYLKYLTKKYLKKNNLRDWLRVVASDKESYELRYFQISQDDEESDADE' A
#
# COMPACT_ATOMS: atom_id res chain seq x y z
N VAL A 1 -8.34 15.44 2.22
CA VAL A 1 -9.56 16.06 1.66
C VAL A 1 -9.42 17.56 1.82
N ASN A 2 -9.66 18.37 0.76
CA ASN A 2 -9.48 19.84 0.80
C ASN A 2 -8.10 20.29 1.33
N GLY A 3 -7.01 19.60 0.94
CA GLY A 3 -5.64 19.94 1.35
C GLY A 3 -5.25 19.57 2.78
N LYS A 4 -6.16 19.06 3.62
CA LYS A 4 -5.88 18.66 5.00
C LYS A 4 -6.04 17.15 5.22
N THR A 5 -5.23 16.60 6.14
CA THR A 5 -5.35 15.23 6.67
C THR A 5 -6.39 15.18 7.79
N GLY A 6 -6.84 13.98 8.18
CA GLY A 6 -7.80 13.80 9.29
C GLY A 6 -9.26 14.18 9.00
N ASN A 7 -9.51 14.98 7.97
CA ASN A 7 -10.85 15.41 7.58
C ASN A 7 -11.51 14.40 6.61
N LEU A 8 -11.83 13.20 7.07
CA LEU A 8 -12.47 12.16 6.24
C LEU A 8 -13.99 12.31 6.18
N GLY A 9 -14.62 12.73 7.28
CA GLY A 9 -16.08 12.91 7.38
C GLY A 9 -16.83 11.70 6.85
N ASN A 10 -17.90 11.94 6.08
CA ASN A 10 -18.60 10.91 5.30
C ASN A 10 -18.05 10.74 3.87
N VAL A 11 -17.07 11.56 3.48
CA VAL A 11 -16.60 11.67 2.10
C VAL A 11 -15.74 10.47 1.70
N VAL A 12 -14.97 9.93 2.64
CA VAL A 12 -14.11 8.75 2.44
C VAL A 12 -14.40 7.73 3.52
N GLN A 13 -14.97 6.60 3.12
CA GLN A 13 -15.29 5.46 3.97
C GLN A 13 -14.20 4.39 3.80
N ILE A 14 -13.70 3.87 4.92
CA ILE A 14 -12.70 2.79 4.93
C ILE A 14 -13.30 1.62 5.71
N VAL A 15 -13.48 0.49 5.04
CA VAL A 15 -14.01 -0.72 5.64
C VAL A 15 -12.92 -1.79 5.64
N ARG A 16 -12.61 -2.31 6.83
CA ARG A 16 -11.70 -3.45 6.98
C ARG A 16 -12.50 -4.73 7.06
N GLN A 17 -12.31 -5.59 6.09
CA GLN A 17 -12.62 -7.01 6.15
C GLN A 17 -11.29 -7.75 6.41
N LYS A 18 -11.33 -8.89 7.10
CA LYS A 18 -10.14 -9.60 7.61
C LYS A 18 -8.91 -9.54 6.69
N ASN A 19 -9.09 -9.87 5.42
CA ASN A 19 -8.02 -9.90 4.40
C ASN A 19 -8.14 -8.79 3.33
N LYS A 20 -9.15 -7.92 3.41
CA LYS A 20 -9.45 -6.92 2.37
C LYS A 20 -9.80 -5.57 2.98
N ILE A 21 -9.18 -4.52 2.48
CA ILE A 21 -9.53 -3.14 2.84
C ILE A 21 -10.24 -2.51 1.65
N SER A 22 -11.49 -2.10 1.86
CA SER A 22 -12.29 -1.39 0.86
C SER A 22 -12.28 0.09 1.18
N VAL A 23 -11.92 0.92 0.20
CA VAL A 23 -11.93 2.38 0.31
C VAL A 23 -12.95 2.92 -0.68
N THR A 24 -13.99 3.55 -0.16
CA THR A 24 -15.04 4.19 -0.96
C THR A 24 -14.95 5.69 -0.76
N SER A 25 -14.96 6.46 -1.84
CA SER A 25 -14.85 7.92 -1.79
C SER A 25 -15.86 8.56 -2.71
N GLU A 26 -16.62 9.53 -2.20
CA GLU A 26 -17.55 10.34 -2.99
C GLU A 26 -16.82 11.42 -3.80
N LYS A 27 -15.70 11.93 -3.26
CA LYS A 27 -14.83 12.86 -3.98
C LYS A 27 -13.81 12.12 -4.83
N GLN A 28 -13.22 12.83 -5.77
CA GLN A 28 -12.18 12.30 -6.65
C GLN A 28 -10.99 11.77 -5.83
N PHE A 29 -10.85 10.45 -5.82
CA PHE A 29 -9.79 9.73 -5.14
C PHE A 29 -9.14 8.77 -6.14
N SER A 30 -7.89 9.04 -6.50
CA SER A 30 -7.21 8.23 -7.49
C SER A 30 -6.63 6.97 -6.88
N LYS A 31 -6.73 5.88 -7.62
CA LYS A 31 -6.07 4.62 -7.28
C LYS A 31 -4.57 4.82 -7.04
N ARG A 32 -3.89 5.63 -7.87
CA ARG A 32 -2.47 5.99 -7.69
C ARG A 32 -2.18 6.58 -6.31
N TYR A 33 -3.09 7.41 -5.78
CA TYR A 33 -2.91 8.01 -4.47
C TYR A 33 -3.00 6.97 -3.34
N LEU A 34 -3.88 5.97 -3.46
CA LEU A 34 -3.91 4.83 -2.54
C LEU A 34 -2.57 4.08 -2.53
N LYS A 35 -1.99 3.79 -3.71
CA LYS A 35 -0.65 3.16 -3.82
C LYS A 35 0.43 3.98 -3.11
N TYR A 36 0.41 5.30 -3.27
CA TYR A 36 1.35 6.19 -2.60
C TYR A 36 1.22 6.09 -1.08
N LEU A 37 -0.01 6.19 -0.54
CA LEU A 37 -0.26 6.13 0.89
C LEU A 37 0.15 4.77 1.48
N THR A 38 -0.17 3.66 0.81
CA THR A 38 0.26 2.32 1.24
C THR A 38 1.78 2.21 1.24
N LYS A 39 2.47 2.64 0.17
CA LYS A 39 3.95 2.64 0.12
C LYS A 39 4.58 3.54 1.18
N LYS A 40 3.94 4.66 1.54
CA LYS A 40 4.38 5.57 2.60
C LYS A 40 4.27 4.89 3.96
N TYR A 41 3.16 4.19 4.22
CA TYR A 41 2.98 3.38 5.43
C TYR A 41 3.99 2.25 5.52
N LEU A 42 4.23 1.49 4.44
CA LEU A 42 5.23 0.42 4.44
C LEU A 42 6.64 0.95 4.77
N LYS A 43 7.05 2.11 4.22
CA LYS A 43 8.36 2.71 4.58
C LYS A 43 8.41 3.13 6.04
N LYS A 44 7.33 3.71 6.58
CA LYS A 44 7.27 4.14 7.98
C LYS A 44 7.43 2.96 8.97
N ASN A 45 6.99 1.77 8.57
CA ASN A 45 7.06 0.55 9.39
C ASN A 45 8.19 -0.39 8.95
N ASN A 46 9.13 0.06 8.11
CA ASN A 46 10.22 -0.76 7.55
C ASN A 46 9.78 -2.05 6.84
N LEU A 47 8.58 -2.10 6.26
CA LEU A 47 8.03 -3.30 5.61
C LEU A 47 8.35 -3.39 4.10
N ARG A 48 9.20 -2.52 3.57
CA ARG A 48 9.43 -2.41 2.11
C ARG A 48 10.23 -3.54 1.52
N ASP A 49 11.04 -4.21 2.33
CA ASP A 49 11.93 -5.27 1.88
C ASP A 49 11.17 -6.60 1.80
N TRP A 50 10.08 -6.72 2.56
CA TRP A 50 9.21 -7.90 2.55
C TRP A 50 8.00 -7.75 1.63
N LEU A 51 7.38 -6.57 1.54
CA LEU A 51 6.09 -6.39 0.87
C LEU A 51 6.13 -5.38 -0.28
N ARG A 52 5.55 -5.78 -1.42
CA ARG A 52 5.31 -4.91 -2.59
C ARG A 52 3.82 -4.72 -2.89
N VAL A 53 3.46 -3.50 -3.27
CA VAL A 53 2.11 -3.15 -3.74
C VAL A 53 2.01 -3.37 -5.26
N VAL A 54 1.24 -4.36 -5.68
CA VAL A 54 1.04 -4.77 -7.09
C VAL A 54 -0.40 -4.51 -7.49
N ALA A 55 -0.64 -4.03 -8.72
CA ALA A 55 -2.01 -3.91 -9.23
C ALA A 55 -2.51 -5.30 -9.64
N SER A 56 -3.59 -5.77 -9.02
CA SER A 56 -4.27 -7.02 -9.38
C SER A 56 -5.24 -6.77 -10.53
N ASP A 57 -6.14 -5.79 -10.41
CA ASP A 57 -7.11 -5.42 -11.44
C ASP A 57 -7.06 -3.91 -11.72
N LYS A 58 -8.00 -3.40 -12.54
CA LYS A 58 -8.14 -1.95 -12.80
C LYS A 58 -8.37 -1.15 -11.52
N GLU A 59 -9.11 -1.68 -10.55
CA GLU A 59 -9.53 -0.95 -9.34
C GLU A 59 -8.82 -1.41 -8.06
N SER A 60 -8.19 -2.59 -8.08
CA SER A 60 -7.63 -3.24 -6.88
C SER A 60 -6.10 -3.21 -6.85
N TYR A 61 -5.55 -3.25 -5.63
CA TYR A 61 -4.14 -3.54 -5.36
C TYR A 61 -4.04 -4.73 -4.42
N GLU A 62 -2.92 -5.43 -4.50
CA GLU A 62 -2.56 -6.53 -3.63
C GLU A 62 -1.19 -6.26 -3.00
N LEU A 63 -1.01 -6.68 -1.76
CA LEU A 63 0.29 -6.74 -1.10
C LEU A 63 0.85 -8.14 -1.29
N ARG A 64 1.99 -8.24 -1.98
CA ARG A 64 2.68 -9.51 -2.21
C ARG A 64 4.02 -9.51 -1.51
N TYR A 65 4.42 -10.66 -0.99
CA TYR A 65 5.79 -10.88 -0.57
C TYR A 65 6.74 -10.84 -1.77
N PHE A 66 7.98 -10.40 -1.56
CA PHE A 66 9.05 -10.73 -2.49
C PHE A 66 9.33 -12.23 -2.42
N GLN A 67 9.55 -12.86 -3.57
CA GLN A 67 10.17 -14.18 -3.60
C GLN A 67 11.65 -13.93 -3.34
N ILE A 68 12.06 -14.09 -2.08
CA ILE A 68 13.47 -14.19 -1.75
C ILE A 68 13.84 -15.61 -2.17
N SER A 69 14.44 -15.73 -3.35
CA SER A 69 15.23 -16.92 -3.64
C SER A 69 16.27 -16.99 -2.52
N GLN A 70 16.38 -18.13 -1.84
CA GLN A 70 17.32 -18.31 -0.72
C GLN A 70 18.80 -18.24 -1.14
N ASP A 71 19.09 -17.79 -2.38
CA ASP A 71 20.39 -17.82 -3.04
C ASP A 71 21.10 -16.45 -3.07
N ASP A 72 20.49 -15.37 -2.56
CA ASP A 72 21.10 -14.02 -2.50
C ASP A 72 21.59 -13.63 -1.09
N GLU A 73 21.82 -14.59 -0.18
CA GLU A 73 22.50 -14.32 1.11
C GLU A 73 24.04 -14.28 0.99
N GLU A 74 24.61 -14.46 -0.21
CA GLU A 74 26.07 -14.48 -0.41
C GLU A 74 26.67 -13.23 -1.09
N SER A 75 25.88 -12.18 -1.39
CA SER A 75 26.35 -11.06 -2.23
C SER A 75 26.24 -9.64 -1.67
N ASP A 76 26.00 -9.46 -0.37
CA ASP A 76 26.07 -8.13 0.30
C ASP A 76 27.06 -8.13 1.50
N ALA A 77 28.17 -8.84 1.34
CA ALA A 77 29.37 -8.66 2.16
C ALA A 77 30.56 -8.27 1.27
N ASP A 78 30.48 -7.12 0.59
CA ASP A 78 31.64 -6.29 0.23
C ASP A 78 31.18 -4.91 -0.28
N GLU A 79 31.66 -3.86 0.41
CA GLU A 79 31.54 -2.39 0.23
C GLU A 79 30.27 -1.63 0.68
#